data_AF-A0A2D6YJ57-F1
#
_entry.id   AF-A0A2D6YJ57-F1
#
_cell.length_a   1.000
_cell.length_b   1.000
_cell.length_c   1.000
_cell.angle_alpha   90.00
_cell.angle_beta   90.00
_cell.angle_gamma   90.00
#
_symmetry.space_group_name_H-M   'P 1'
#
loop_
_entity.id
_entity.type
_entity.pdbx_description
1 polymer ?
#
loop_
_entity_poly.entity_id
_entity_poly.type
_entity_poly.pdbx_seq_one_letter_code
_entity_poly.pdbx_strand_id
1 'polypeptide(L)'
;EDSVVKIRYFRNFPWSQKYEKTHDFSFWKIDLIRARFIGGFGEIFWLDTEELILENTLENFDLEGAITHMNSDHQRANRHYLKLVYGLSLD
;
A
#
# COMPACT_ATOMS: atom_id res chain seq x y z
N GLU A 1 7.51 -16.70 -6.87
CA GLU A 1 7.16 -15.99 -5.61
C GLU A 1 7.81 -14.62 -5.52
N ASP A 2 9.13 -14.48 -5.73
CA ASP A 2 9.81 -13.17 -5.66
C ASP A 2 9.26 -12.08 -6.59
N SER A 3 8.65 -12.43 -7.72
CA SER A 3 8.16 -11.45 -8.68
C SER A 3 7.01 -10.59 -8.14
N VAL A 4 6.03 -11.18 -7.44
CA VAL A 4 4.85 -10.43 -6.96
C VAL A 4 5.21 -9.51 -5.79
N VAL A 5 6.00 -10.00 -4.84
CA VAL A 5 6.51 -9.20 -3.71
C VAL A 5 7.33 -8.04 -4.23
N LYS A 6 8.25 -8.30 -5.18
CA LYS A 6 9.08 -7.28 -5.82
C LYS A 6 8.26 -6.23 -6.56
N ILE A 7 7.33 -6.65 -7.43
CA ILE A 7 6.47 -5.74 -8.19
C ILE A 7 5.68 -4.84 -7.23
N ARG A 8 5.04 -5.43 -6.22
CA ARG A 8 4.25 -4.68 -5.23
C ARG A 8 5.11 -3.73 -4.40
N TYR A 9 6.31 -4.15 -3.98
CA TYR A 9 7.20 -3.32 -3.20
C TYR A 9 7.68 -2.11 -4.01
N PHE A 10 8.19 -2.33 -5.23
CA PHE A 10 8.69 -1.24 -6.07
C PHE A 10 7.61 -0.32 -6.63
N ARG A 11 6.36 -0.78 -6.76
CA ARG A 11 5.24 0.13 -7.02
C ARG A 11 5.05 1.15 -5.91
N ASN A 12 5.13 0.72 -4.65
CA ASN A 12 4.98 1.61 -3.49
C ASN A 12 6.25 2.43 -3.20
N PHE A 13 7.43 1.88 -3.53
CA PHE A 13 8.72 2.52 -3.29
C PHE A 13 9.58 2.56 -4.56
N PRO A 14 9.23 3.35 -5.60
CA PRO A 14 9.92 3.32 -6.90
C PRO A 14 11.43 3.60 -6.80
N TRP A 15 11.82 4.53 -5.93
CA TRP A 15 13.22 4.91 -5.70
C TRP A 15 14.10 3.78 -5.18
N SER A 16 13.50 2.73 -4.62
CA SER A 16 14.23 1.59 -4.07
C SER A 16 14.70 0.59 -5.12
N GLN A 17 14.22 0.68 -6.36
CA GLN A 17 14.66 -0.20 -7.47
C GLN A 17 16.18 -0.16 -7.68
N LYS A 18 16.83 0.97 -7.38
CA LYS A 18 18.29 1.10 -7.48
C LYS A 18 19.05 0.12 -6.57
N TYR A 19 18.44 -0.29 -5.45
CA TYR A 19 19.04 -1.24 -4.50
C TYR A 19 18.93 -2.69 -5.00
N GLU A 20 18.10 -2.98 -6.00
CA GLU A 20 18.05 -4.32 -6.59
C GLU A 20 19.41 -4.74 -7.18
N LYS A 21 20.15 -3.79 -7.74
CA LYS A 21 21.44 -4.05 -8.37
C LYS A 21 22.60 -4.06 -7.36
N THR A 22 22.36 -3.66 -6.11
CA THR A 22 23.36 -3.77 -5.04
C THR A 22 23.34 -5.17 -4.45
N HIS A 23 24.51 -5.76 -4.23
CA HIS A 23 24.67 -7.21 -4.07
C HIS A 23 24.12 -7.80 -2.75
N ASP A 24 23.54 -6.98 -1.87
CA ASP A 24 23.06 -7.39 -0.54
C ASP A 24 21.60 -7.00 -0.26
N PHE A 25 20.76 -6.91 -1.29
CA PHE A 25 19.33 -6.63 -1.10
C PHE A 25 18.50 -7.91 -1.02
N SER A 26 17.62 -7.99 -0.03
CA SER A 26 16.69 -9.11 0.15
C SER A 26 15.34 -8.61 0.64
N PHE A 27 14.27 -9.25 0.18
CA PHE A 27 12.93 -9.00 0.67
C PHE A 27 12.66 -9.84 1.91
N TRP A 28 12.15 -9.20 2.95
CA TRP A 28 11.72 -9.85 4.19
C TRP A 28 10.26 -9.52 4.45
N LYS A 29 9.50 -10.52 4.90
CA LYS A 29 8.13 -10.35 5.36
C LYS A 29 8.11 -10.51 6.87
N ILE A 30 7.37 -9.62 7.53
CA ILE A 30 7.06 -9.78 8.95
C ILE A 30 5.95 -10.81 9.07
N ASP A 31 6.26 -11.96 9.67
CA ASP A 31 5.24 -12.90 10.13
C ASP A 31 4.73 -12.43 11.49
N LEU A 32 3.59 -11.74 11.46
CA LEU A 32 2.99 -11.13 12.64
C LEU A 32 2.61 -12.23 13.65
N ILE A 33 3.12 -12.10 14.87
CA ILE A 33 2.74 -12.95 16.01
C ILE A 33 1.67 -12.28 16.86
N ARG A 34 1.83 -10.98 17.12
CA ARG A 34 0.90 -10.15 17.88
C ARG A 34 1.21 -8.68 17.68
N ALA A 35 0.20 -7.81 17.77
CA ALA A 35 0.36 -6.37 17.78
C ALA A 35 -0.12 -5.73 19.09
N ARG A 36 0.58 -4.67 19.54
CA ARG A 36 0.09 -3.81 20.62
C ARG A 36 -0.45 -2.53 20.00
N PHE A 37 -1.76 -2.36 20.06
CA PHE A 37 -2.42 -1.14 19.62
C PHE A 37 -2.47 -0.12 20.75
N ILE A 38 -2.11 1.14 20.45
CA ILE A 38 -2.16 2.29 21.35
C ILE A 38 -2.92 3.39 20.62
N GLY A 39 -4.23 3.48 20.87
CA GLY A 39 -5.12 4.49 20.31
C GLY A 39 -5.41 5.59 21.34
N GLY A 40 -4.89 6.79 21.11
CA GLY A 40 -5.25 7.97 21.91
C GLY A 40 -5.23 7.74 23.44
N PHE A 41 -6.19 8.35 24.14
CA PHE A 41 -6.27 8.26 25.59
C PHE A 41 -7.07 7.03 26.03
N GLY A 42 -6.37 6.03 26.56
CA GLY A 42 -6.97 4.88 27.24
C GLY A 42 -7.32 3.69 26.35
N GLU A 43 -7.17 3.76 25.03
CA GLU A 43 -7.42 2.62 24.14
C GLU A 43 -6.13 1.82 23.92
N ILE A 44 -5.92 0.76 24.71
CA ILE A 44 -4.69 -0.02 24.64
C ILE A 44 -4.95 -1.52 24.66
N PHE A 45 -4.87 -2.15 23.48
CA PHE A 45 -5.26 -3.55 23.28
C PHE A 45 -4.12 -4.37 22.69
N TRP A 46 -4.08 -5.65 23.05
CA TRP A 46 -3.33 -6.63 22.28
C TRP A 46 -4.25 -7.12 21.16
N LEU A 47 -3.74 -7.18 19.95
CA LEU A 47 -4.45 -7.69 18.77
C LEU A 47 -3.71 -8.93 18.28
N ASP A 48 -4.45 -10.02 18.10
CA ASP A 48 -3.96 -11.21 17.42
C ASP A 48 -3.99 -11.01 15.89
N THR A 49 -3.34 -11.91 15.16
CA THR A 49 -3.05 -11.73 13.73
C THR A 49 -4.32 -11.61 12.89
N GLU A 50 -5.36 -12.37 13.21
CA GLU A 50 -6.64 -12.40 12.50
C GLU A 50 -7.47 -11.13 12.72
N GLU A 51 -7.20 -10.39 13.81
CA GLU A 51 -7.88 -9.13 14.11
C GLU A 51 -7.24 -7.94 13.37
N LEU A 52 -5.96 -8.06 12.99
CA LEU A 52 -5.21 -7.00 12.32
C LEU A 52 -5.05 -7.22 10.81
N ILE A 53 -4.84 -8.48 10.39
CA ILE A 53 -4.58 -8.81 8.98
C ILE A 53 -5.91 -9.09 8.28
N LEU A 54 -6.31 -8.14 7.43
CA LEU A 54 -7.42 -8.32 6.51
C LEU A 54 -6.98 -9.00 5.22
N GLU A 55 -7.86 -9.82 4.64
CA GLU A 55 -7.65 -10.41 3.33
C GLU A 55 -7.52 -9.33 2.26
N ASN A 56 -6.50 -9.45 1.41
CA ASN A 56 -6.35 -8.57 0.26
C ASN A 56 -7.23 -9.06 -0.90
N THR A 57 -8.49 -8.61 -0.92
CA THR A 57 -9.45 -8.96 -1.97
C THR A 57 -9.04 -8.53 -3.38
N LEU A 58 -8.01 -7.68 -3.50
CA LEU A 58 -7.49 -7.17 -4.77
C LEU A 58 -6.24 -7.92 -5.26
N GLU A 59 -5.83 -9.01 -4.63
CA GLU A 59 -4.61 -9.76 -5.01
C GLU A 59 -4.61 -10.20 -6.48
N ASN A 60 -5.77 -10.60 -7.00
CA ASN A 60 -5.93 -11.02 -8.40
C ASN A 60 -6.58 -9.94 -9.30
N PHE A 61 -6.75 -8.72 -8.78
CA PHE A 61 -7.34 -7.63 -9.55
C PHE A 61 -6.27 -6.95 -10.41
N ASP A 62 -6.63 -6.54 -11.63
CA ASP A 62 -5.74 -5.75 -12.50
C ASP A 62 -5.63 -4.30 -11.98
N LEU A 63 -4.85 -4.15 -10.92
CA LEU A 63 -4.59 -2.88 -10.26
C LEU A 63 -3.91 -1.89 -11.20
N GLU A 64 -2.96 -2.34 -12.02
CA GLU A 64 -2.25 -1.45 -12.94
C GLU A 64 -3.16 -0.94 -14.05
N GLY A 65 -4.00 -1.81 -14.62
CA GLY A 65 -5.02 -1.42 -15.58
C GLY A 65 -6.01 -0.43 -14.99
N ALA A 66 -6.52 -0.69 -13.78
CA ALA A 66 -7.44 0.22 -13.09
C ALA A 66 -6.81 1.58 -12.78
N ILE A 67 -5.56 1.61 -12.28
CA ILE A 67 -4.82 2.84 -12.02
C ILE A 67 -4.59 3.61 -13.33
N THR A 68 -4.15 2.92 -14.38
CA THR A 68 -3.89 3.53 -15.70
C THR A 68 -5.16 4.12 -16.31
N HIS A 69 -6.28 3.40 -16.21
CA HIS A 69 -7.58 3.86 -16.68
C HIS A 69 -8.07 5.08 -15.89
N MET A 70 -7.99 5.05 -14.55
CA MET A 70 -8.36 6.20 -13.72
C MET A 70 -7.49 7.44 -14.02
N ASN A 71 -6.19 7.24 -14.26
CA ASN A 71 -5.27 8.33 -14.59
C ASN A 71 -5.45 8.87 -16.02
N SER A 72 -5.86 8.04 -16.97
CA SER A 72 -6.07 8.47 -18.36
C SER A 72 -7.43 9.13 -18.56
N ASP A 73 -8.48 8.50 -18.05
CA ASP A 73 -9.86 8.82 -18.44
C ASP A 73 -10.65 9.55 -17.36
N HIS A 74 -10.24 9.43 -16.09
CA HIS A 74 -10.98 9.93 -14.93
C HIS A 74 -10.22 10.96 -14.08
N GLN A 75 -9.32 11.72 -14.70
CA GLN A 75 -8.53 12.76 -14.05
C GLN A 75 -9.38 13.80 -13.29
N ARG A 76 -10.57 14.12 -13.81
CA ARG A 76 -11.52 15.02 -13.13
C ARG A 76 -12.03 14.41 -11.81
N ALA A 77 -12.32 13.11 -11.79
CA ALA A 77 -12.74 12.42 -10.57
C ALA A 77 -11.58 12.37 -9.56
N ASN A 78 -10.36 12.08 -10.02
CA ASN A 78 -9.16 12.10 -9.17
C ASN A 78 -8.93 13.48 -8.53
N ARG A 79 -9.04 14.56 -9.31
CA ARG A 79 -8.98 15.94 -8.77
C ARG A 79 -10.10 16.22 -7.78
N HIS A 80 -11.30 15.69 -8.02
CA HIS A 80 -12.41 15.84 -7.08
C HIS A 80 -12.14 15.12 -5.75
N TYR A 81 -11.57 13.90 -5.77
CA TYR A 81 -11.19 13.18 -4.56
C TYR A 81 -10.13 13.93 -3.75
N LEU A 82 -9.12 14.51 -4.42
CA LEU A 82 -8.12 15.36 -3.74
C LEU A 82 -8.75 16.55 -3.01
N LYS A 83 -9.70 17.23 -3.66
CA LYS A 83 -10.42 18.34 -3.06
C LYS A 83 -11.30 17.89 -1.89
N LEU A 84 -12.00 16.76 -2.03
CA LEU A 84 -12.92 16.26 -1.02
C LEU A 84 -12.18 15.79 0.25
N VAL A 85 -11.11 15.01 0.08
CA VAL A 85 -10.41 14.37 1.20
C VAL A 85 -9.39 15.31 1.85
N TYR A 86 -8.69 16.10 1.05
CA TYR A 86 -7.55 16.91 1.52
C TYR A 86 -7.74 18.42 1.35
N GLY A 87 -8.86 18.86 0.76
CA GLY A 87 -9.10 20.29 0.49
C GLY A 87 -8.20 20.89 -0.60
N LEU A 88 -7.39 20.08 -1.29
CA LEU A 88 -6.44 20.54 -2.30
C LEU A 88 -7.10 20.68 -3.66
N SER A 89 -6.87 21.82 -4.31
CA SER A 89 -7.20 22.02 -5.72
C SER A 89 -5.91 22.10 -6.51
N LEU A 90 -5.85 21.36 -7.61
CA LEU A 90 -4.79 21.51 -8.62
C LEU A 90 -5.35 22.48 -9.66
N ASP A 91 -4.71 23.63 -9.79
CA ASP A 91 -5.01 24.64 -10.80
C ASP A 91 -4.66 24.14 -12.21
#